data_AF-A0A962UF16-F1
#
_entry.id   AF-A0A962UF16-F1
#
_cell.length_a   1.000
_cell.length_b   1.000
_cell.length_c   1.000
_cell.angle_alpha   90.00
_cell.angle_beta   90.00
_cell.angle_gamma   90.00
#
_symmetry.space_group_name_H-M   'P 1'
#
loop_
_entity.id
_entity.type
_entity.pdbx_description
1 polymer ?
#
loop_
_entity_poly.entity_id
_entity_poly.type
_entity_poly.pdbx_seq_one_letter_code
_entity_poly.pdbx_strand_id
1 'polypeptide(L)'
;MRPLLERQKYLIDYTLAALLRRKTRNLGLLLVYTLLVFLFASVLLLSQGLRREAALLLQDAPEVVVQKLVAGRHDPLPAAWLDTLRRIRGVSSAKGRLWGYYYDPAIKANYTLMVAPERELGADEIVVGAALARIRQIGVGDYLSLRAADGRPLSLHIIGVLDSASELLDADLLLLSETGFRQLFQLPPEVYTDAVLTVRNPREASTVAGKIALALPASRPILRAEILRTYDAVFHWREGMTFVALGSLLLAFLILAWDKAAGLSAEEKREIGILKAIGWETGDILRMKLWEGALLSLTAFLAGYLLAWWQVFYGGARLFAPVLKGWAVLYPDFRLTPTVDLQQVLVLLAVTVLPYIVATLIPGWRAAIVDPDAAMRG
;
A
#
# COMPACT_ATOMS: atom_id res chain seq x y z
N MET A 1 13.74 26.42 -36.26
CA MET A 1 13.69 25.57 -35.03
C MET A 1 14.82 25.86 -34.04
N ARG A 2 16.07 26.12 -34.47
CA ARG A 2 17.20 26.48 -33.57
C ARG A 2 17.01 27.72 -32.67
N PRO A 3 16.47 28.88 -33.14
CA PRO A 3 16.43 30.09 -32.31
C PRO A 3 15.44 30.00 -31.14
N LEU A 4 14.35 29.23 -31.29
CA LEU A 4 13.40 28.98 -30.20
C LEU A 4 14.04 28.14 -29.09
N LEU A 5 14.80 27.10 -29.45
CA LEU A 5 15.52 26.25 -28.50
C LEU A 5 16.64 27.01 -27.78
N GLU A 6 17.38 27.85 -28.50
CA GLU A 6 18.42 28.72 -27.92
C GLU A 6 17.81 29.72 -26.93
N ARG A 7 16.67 30.34 -27.27
CA ARG A 7 15.94 31.22 -26.34
C ARG A 7 15.55 30.49 -25.06
N GLN A 8 15.03 29.26 -25.15
CA GLN A 8 14.71 28.47 -23.94
C GLN A 8 15.96 28.14 -23.13
N LYS A 9 17.07 27.78 -23.78
CA LYS A 9 18.33 27.52 -23.10
C LYS A 9 18.82 28.73 -22.31
N TYR A 10 18.84 29.92 -22.92
CA TYR A 10 19.26 31.15 -22.22
C TYR A 10 18.33 31.51 -21.05
N LEU A 11 17.02 31.28 -21.19
CA LEU A 11 16.07 31.47 -20.09
C LEU A 11 16.36 30.51 -18.94
N ILE A 12 16.66 29.24 -19.22
CA ILE A 12 17.05 28.25 -18.20
C ILE A 12 18.36 28.66 -17.52
N ASP A 13 19.38 29.05 -18.28
CA ASP A 13 20.69 29.49 -17.74
C ASP A 13 20.51 30.71 -16.82
N TYR A 14 19.74 31.70 -17.25
CA TYR A 14 19.40 32.86 -16.43
C TYR A 14 18.64 32.47 -15.17
N THR A 15 17.66 31.58 -15.30
CA THR A 15 16.83 31.09 -14.18
C THR A 15 17.68 30.36 -13.14
N LEU A 16 18.59 29.48 -13.57
CA LEU A 16 19.54 28.80 -12.69
C LEU A 16 20.43 29.79 -11.95
N ALA A 17 20.95 30.79 -12.65
CA ALA A 17 21.75 31.85 -12.03
C ALA A 17 20.93 32.65 -11.01
N ALA A 18 19.69 32.99 -11.32
CA ALA A 18 18.78 33.70 -10.41
C ALA A 18 18.47 32.88 -9.16
N LEU A 19 18.19 31.58 -9.32
CA LEU A 19 17.98 30.65 -8.21
C LEU A 19 19.22 30.56 -7.30
N LEU A 20 20.41 30.56 -7.90
CA LEU A 20 21.70 30.54 -7.20
C LEU A 20 22.06 31.86 -6.53
N ARG A 21 21.47 33.01 -6.90
CA ARG A 21 21.65 34.27 -6.15
C ARG A 21 20.95 34.23 -4.79
N ARG A 22 19.87 33.44 -4.66
CA ARG A 22 19.02 33.34 -3.46
C ARG A 22 19.05 31.95 -2.85
N LYS A 23 20.25 31.37 -2.69
CA LYS A 23 20.45 29.95 -2.34
C LYS A 23 19.73 29.51 -1.08
N THR A 24 19.83 30.27 0.01
CA THR A 24 19.24 29.90 1.30
C THR A 24 17.72 29.79 1.21
N ARG A 25 17.07 30.79 0.60
CA ARG A 25 15.61 30.85 0.41
C ARG A 25 15.11 29.72 -0.49
N ASN A 26 15.83 29.44 -1.58
CA ASN A 26 15.43 28.43 -2.55
C ASN A 26 15.74 27.01 -2.07
N LEU A 27 16.83 26.82 -1.32
CA LEU A 27 17.14 25.55 -0.66
C LEU A 27 16.10 25.21 0.40
N GLY A 28 15.68 26.17 1.24
CA GLY A 28 14.63 25.93 2.23
C GLY A 28 13.32 25.49 1.58
N LEU A 29 12.89 26.17 0.51
CA LEU A 29 11.69 25.79 -0.23
C LEU A 29 11.85 24.42 -0.91
N LEU A 30 13.01 24.13 -1.50
CA LEU A 30 13.33 22.84 -2.09
C LEU A 30 13.26 21.71 -1.05
N LEU A 31 13.80 21.91 0.15
CA LEU A 31 13.80 20.90 1.22
C LEU A 31 12.39 20.61 1.72
N VAL A 32 11.60 21.64 2.01
CA VAL A 32 10.20 21.47 2.46
C VAL A 32 9.37 20.76 1.39
N TYR A 33 9.55 21.14 0.13
CA TYR A 33 8.84 20.52 -0.97
C TYR A 33 9.29 19.08 -1.22
N THR A 34 10.60 18.80 -1.14
CA THR A 34 11.15 17.45 -1.21
C THR A 34 10.56 16.57 -0.12
N LEU A 35 10.47 17.07 1.11
CA LEU A 35 9.85 16.38 2.24
C LEU A 35 8.36 16.12 1.96
N LEU A 36 7.64 17.10 1.43
CA LEU A 36 6.23 16.94 1.08
C LEU A 36 6.04 15.82 0.04
N VAL A 37 6.78 15.87 -1.07
CA VAL A 37 6.71 14.82 -2.11
C VAL A 37 7.11 13.47 -1.54
N PHE A 38 8.16 13.42 -0.72
CA PHE A 38 8.58 12.22 -0.01
C PHE A 38 7.42 11.58 0.79
N LEU A 39 6.70 12.38 1.59
CA LEU A 39 5.59 11.87 2.40
C LEU A 39 4.47 11.28 1.54
N PHE A 40 4.03 11.99 0.49
CA PHE A 40 3.00 11.50 -0.42
C PHE A 40 3.46 10.26 -1.21
N ALA A 41 4.69 10.28 -1.74
CA ALA A 41 5.26 9.16 -2.48
C ALA A 41 5.40 7.91 -1.59
N SER A 42 5.84 8.05 -0.34
CA SER A 42 5.98 6.92 0.60
C SER A 42 4.64 6.23 0.86
N VAL A 43 3.55 6.99 1.01
CA VAL A 43 2.21 6.42 1.22
C VAL A 43 1.73 5.68 -0.02
N LEU A 44 1.89 6.26 -1.23
CA LEU A 44 1.50 5.62 -2.49
C LEU A 44 2.27 4.32 -2.72
N LEU A 45 3.60 4.38 -2.66
CA LEU A 45 4.48 3.25 -2.92
C LEU A 45 4.23 2.11 -1.93
N LEU A 46 4.01 2.43 -0.64
CA LEU A 46 3.70 1.43 0.36
C LEU A 46 2.31 0.81 0.14
N SER A 47 1.27 1.61 -0.11
CA SER A 47 -0.08 1.11 -0.41
C SER A 47 -0.08 0.21 -1.65
N GLN A 48 0.63 0.62 -2.70
CA GLN A 48 0.76 -0.16 -3.92
C GLN A 48 1.53 -1.46 -3.68
N GLY A 49 2.67 -1.39 -3.00
CA GLY A 49 3.47 -2.56 -2.66
C GLY A 49 2.64 -3.59 -1.90
N LEU A 50 1.88 -3.16 -0.89
CA LEU A 50 0.97 -4.02 -0.12
C LEU A 50 -0.12 -4.66 -0.99
N ARG A 51 -0.77 -3.89 -1.87
CA ARG A 51 -1.79 -4.43 -2.80
C ARG A 51 -1.21 -5.41 -3.79
N ARG A 52 -0.03 -5.11 -4.35
CA ARG A 52 0.66 -5.98 -5.30
C ARG A 52 1.05 -7.30 -4.64
N GLU A 53 1.61 -7.23 -3.44
CA GLU A 53 2.00 -8.39 -2.67
C GLU A 53 0.76 -9.24 -2.32
N ALA A 54 -0.32 -8.62 -1.84
CA ALA A 54 -1.59 -9.32 -1.60
C ALA A 54 -2.13 -10.00 -2.87
N ALA A 55 -2.01 -9.37 -4.03
CA ALA A 55 -2.44 -9.94 -5.31
C ALA A 55 -1.58 -11.12 -5.76
N LEU A 56 -0.25 -11.03 -5.59
CA LEU A 56 0.68 -12.11 -5.89
C LEU A 56 0.45 -13.31 -4.98
N LEU A 57 0.30 -13.06 -3.69
CA LEU A 57 0.10 -14.11 -2.70
C LEU A 57 -1.26 -14.81 -2.82
N LEU A 58 -2.31 -14.07 -3.21
CA LEU A 58 -3.63 -14.66 -3.45
C LEU A 58 -3.73 -15.33 -4.82
N GLN A 59 -2.74 -15.23 -5.71
CA GLN A 59 -2.80 -15.81 -7.05
C GLN A 59 -3.10 -17.32 -7.03
N ASP A 60 -2.49 -18.03 -6.07
CA ASP A 60 -2.64 -19.48 -5.88
C ASP A 60 -3.72 -19.84 -4.85
N ALA A 61 -4.39 -18.84 -4.26
CA ALA A 61 -5.50 -19.07 -3.35
C ALA A 61 -6.70 -19.70 -4.09
N PRO A 62 -7.55 -20.50 -3.42
CA PRO A 62 -8.72 -21.11 -4.06
C PRO A 62 -9.64 -20.10 -4.76
N GLU A 63 -10.17 -20.43 -5.93
CA GLU A 63 -11.09 -19.54 -6.67
C GLU A 63 -12.36 -19.25 -5.88
N VAL A 64 -12.89 -20.28 -5.20
CA VAL A 64 -14.12 -20.18 -4.40
C VAL A 64 -13.92 -20.90 -3.07
N VAL A 65 -14.24 -20.22 -1.97
CA VAL A 65 -14.35 -20.79 -0.62
C VAL A 65 -15.82 -20.89 -0.28
N VAL A 66 -16.27 -22.04 0.24
CA VAL A 66 -17.67 -22.26 0.63
C VAL A 66 -17.74 -22.49 2.12
N GLN A 67 -18.47 -21.63 2.81
CA GLN A 67 -18.76 -21.74 4.23
C GLN A 67 -20.21 -22.13 4.43
N LYS A 68 -20.53 -22.80 5.54
CA LYS A 68 -21.91 -22.98 5.98
C LYS A 68 -22.25 -21.90 6.99
N LEU A 69 -23.43 -21.30 6.83
CA LEU A 69 -23.98 -20.32 7.75
C LEU A 69 -25.29 -20.80 8.36
N VAL A 70 -25.48 -20.50 9.64
CA VAL A 70 -26.73 -20.65 10.37
C VAL A 70 -27.08 -19.29 10.98
N ALA A 71 -28.15 -18.66 10.48
CA ALA A 71 -28.57 -17.31 10.88
C ALA A 71 -27.41 -16.28 10.87
N GLY A 72 -26.52 -16.36 9.87
CA GLY A 72 -25.37 -15.48 9.72
C GLY A 72 -24.12 -15.87 10.53
N ARG A 73 -24.19 -16.90 11.38
CA ARG A 73 -23.03 -17.44 12.11
C ARG A 73 -22.37 -18.56 11.31
N HIS A 74 -21.05 -18.65 11.40
CA HIS A 74 -20.31 -19.77 10.84
C HIS A 74 -20.65 -21.06 11.57
N ASP A 75 -20.85 -22.13 10.81
CA ASP A 75 -21.15 -23.46 11.32
C ASP A 75 -20.29 -24.50 10.57
N PRO A 76 -19.85 -25.61 11.19
CA PRO A 76 -19.05 -26.62 10.51
C PRO A 76 -19.75 -27.16 9.26
N LEU A 77 -19.00 -27.24 8.17
CA LEU A 77 -19.43 -27.74 6.87
C LEU A 77 -19.46 -29.28 6.89
N PRO A 78 -20.62 -29.93 6.66
CA PRO A 78 -20.70 -31.39 6.60
C PRO A 78 -19.89 -31.94 5.42
N ALA A 79 -19.15 -33.03 5.64
CA ALA A 79 -18.34 -33.69 4.60
C ALA A 79 -19.19 -34.11 3.38
N ALA A 80 -20.46 -34.47 3.59
CA ALA A 80 -21.41 -34.79 2.52
C ALA A 80 -21.63 -33.64 1.51
N TRP A 81 -21.41 -32.39 1.92
CA TRP A 81 -21.48 -31.24 0.99
C TRP A 81 -20.38 -31.29 -0.06
N LEU A 82 -19.21 -31.87 0.24
CA LEU A 82 -18.11 -31.97 -0.71
C LEU A 82 -18.51 -32.75 -1.96
N ASP A 83 -19.28 -33.83 -1.81
CA ASP A 83 -19.77 -34.60 -2.96
C ASP A 83 -20.79 -33.83 -3.80
N THR A 84 -21.63 -33.04 -3.14
CA THR A 84 -22.56 -32.14 -3.83
C THR A 84 -21.80 -31.07 -4.61
N LEU A 85 -20.79 -30.45 -3.99
CA LEU A 85 -19.94 -29.44 -4.60
C LEU A 85 -19.17 -29.99 -5.82
N ARG A 86 -18.64 -31.21 -5.74
CA ARG A 86 -17.94 -31.88 -6.86
C ARG A 86 -18.83 -32.12 -8.07
N ARG A 87 -20.14 -32.31 -7.87
CA ARG A 87 -21.10 -32.54 -8.96
C ARG A 87 -21.51 -31.25 -9.69
N ILE A 88 -21.19 -30.08 -9.16
CA ILE A 88 -21.54 -28.81 -9.79
C ILE A 88 -20.70 -28.59 -11.05
N ARG A 89 -21.37 -28.43 -12.19
CA ARG A 89 -20.71 -28.16 -13.48
C ARG A 89 -19.89 -26.87 -13.41
N GLY A 90 -18.58 -27.01 -13.63
CA GLY A 90 -17.58 -25.93 -13.58
C GLY A 90 -16.54 -26.15 -12.48
N VAL A 91 -16.85 -26.95 -11.46
CA VAL A 91 -15.92 -27.34 -10.40
C VAL A 91 -14.95 -28.41 -10.93
N SER A 92 -13.65 -28.16 -10.77
CA SER A 92 -12.58 -29.13 -11.06
C SER A 92 -12.27 -29.99 -9.85
N SER A 93 -12.19 -29.39 -8.67
CA SER A 93 -11.88 -30.06 -7.41
C SER A 93 -12.64 -29.39 -6.27
N ALA A 94 -13.01 -30.18 -5.26
CA ALA A 94 -13.53 -29.69 -3.99
C ALA A 94 -12.86 -30.45 -2.85
N LYS A 95 -12.23 -29.71 -1.94
CA LYS A 95 -11.57 -30.24 -0.75
C LYS A 95 -12.13 -29.56 0.49
N GLY A 96 -12.39 -30.33 1.54
CA GLY A 96 -12.65 -29.76 2.86
C GLY A 96 -11.36 -29.22 3.43
N ARG A 97 -11.43 -28.08 4.13
CA ARG A 97 -10.31 -27.49 4.83
C ARG A 97 -10.67 -27.34 6.30
N LEU A 98 -9.64 -27.48 7.14
CA LEU A 98 -9.70 -27.34 8.58
C LEU A 98 -8.79 -26.18 8.96
N TRP A 99 -9.40 -25.12 9.45
CA TRP A 99 -8.71 -23.94 9.93
C TRP A 99 -9.55 -23.24 10.99
N GLY A 100 -8.91 -22.56 11.94
CA GLY A 100 -9.60 -21.88 13.03
C GLY A 100 -8.71 -20.88 13.74
N TYR A 101 -9.31 -20.12 14.64
CA TYR A 101 -8.58 -19.15 15.45
C TYR A 101 -8.33 -19.68 16.85
N TYR A 102 -7.14 -19.42 17.38
CA TYR A 102 -6.79 -19.66 18.78
C TYR A 102 -6.30 -18.36 19.41
N TYR A 103 -6.96 -17.90 20.46
CA TYR A 103 -6.50 -16.73 21.21
C TYR A 103 -5.47 -17.13 22.25
N ASP A 104 -4.28 -16.55 22.16
CA ASP A 104 -3.24 -16.75 23.13
C ASP A 104 -3.18 -15.57 24.14
N PRO A 105 -3.57 -15.80 25.40
CA PRO A 105 -3.61 -14.75 26.41
C PRO A 105 -2.23 -14.24 26.80
N ALA A 106 -1.16 -15.01 26.61
CA ALA A 106 0.18 -14.62 27.05
C ALA A 106 0.80 -13.54 26.17
N ILE A 107 0.46 -13.48 24.88
CA ILE A 107 0.88 -12.37 23.99
C ILE A 107 -0.29 -11.52 23.49
N LYS A 108 -1.53 -11.83 23.93
CA LYS A 108 -2.75 -11.12 23.52
C LYS A 108 -2.94 -11.10 21.99
N ALA A 109 -2.59 -12.20 21.32
CA ALA A 109 -2.70 -12.34 19.88
C ALA A 109 -3.60 -13.53 19.51
N ASN A 110 -4.24 -13.45 18.34
CA ASN A 110 -4.91 -14.58 17.73
C ASN A 110 -3.94 -15.28 16.79
N TYR A 111 -3.92 -16.61 16.84
CA TYR A 111 -3.25 -17.45 15.87
C TYR A 111 -4.27 -18.00 14.89
N THR A 112 -3.87 -18.07 13.63
CA THR A 112 -4.58 -18.83 12.62
C THR A 112 -3.99 -20.23 12.59
N LEU A 113 -4.77 -21.23 12.97
CA LEU A 113 -4.38 -22.64 12.88
C LEU A 113 -4.97 -23.21 11.61
N MET A 114 -4.18 -23.96 10.85
CA MET A 114 -4.64 -24.60 9.62
C MET A 114 -4.00 -25.98 9.45
N VAL A 115 -4.77 -26.94 8.99
CA VAL A 115 -4.21 -28.24 8.60
C VAL A 115 -3.34 -28.06 7.36
N ALA A 116 -2.11 -28.58 7.41
CA ALA A 116 -1.15 -28.46 6.31
C ALA A 116 -1.69 -29.16 5.04
N PRO A 117 -1.94 -28.43 3.93
CA PRO A 117 -2.61 -29.00 2.76
C PRO A 117 -1.70 -29.88 1.89
N GLU A 118 -0.38 -29.66 1.93
CA GLU A 118 0.61 -30.29 1.04
C GLU A 118 1.73 -31.02 1.80
N ARG A 119 1.72 -30.96 3.13
CA ARG A 119 2.74 -31.55 4.00
C ARG A 119 2.07 -32.48 4.98
N GLU A 120 2.41 -33.77 4.92
CA GLU A 120 2.02 -34.71 5.95
C GLU A 120 2.84 -34.39 7.22
N LEU A 121 2.12 -34.03 8.28
CA LEU A 121 2.67 -33.76 9.60
C LEU A 121 2.23 -34.89 10.54
N GLY A 122 3.12 -35.31 11.43
CA GLY A 122 2.81 -36.19 12.54
C GLY A 122 1.73 -35.59 13.46
N ALA A 123 1.05 -36.44 14.23
CA ALA A 123 -0.06 -36.04 15.09
C ALA A 123 0.31 -34.87 16.02
N ASP A 124 1.53 -34.92 16.56
CA ASP A 124 2.08 -33.94 17.50
C ASP A 124 3.06 -32.96 16.85
N GLU A 125 3.10 -32.85 15.52
CA GLU A 125 4.02 -31.95 14.82
C GLU A 125 3.34 -30.63 14.42
N ILE A 126 4.10 -29.54 14.51
CA ILE A 126 3.65 -28.20 14.11
C ILE A 126 4.75 -27.46 13.34
N VAL A 127 4.34 -26.63 12.40
CA VAL A 127 5.17 -25.64 11.71
C VAL A 127 4.64 -24.25 12.06
N VAL A 128 5.55 -23.35 12.44
CA VAL A 128 5.21 -22.06 13.05
C VAL A 128 5.58 -20.91 12.11
N GLY A 129 4.73 -19.89 12.02
CA GLY A 129 5.06 -18.63 11.34
C GLY A 129 6.31 -17.95 11.91
N ALA A 130 7.13 -17.34 11.07
CA ALA A 130 8.40 -16.74 11.50
C ALA A 130 8.23 -15.62 12.54
N ALA A 131 7.20 -14.78 12.42
CA ALA A 131 6.92 -13.72 13.38
C ALA A 131 6.53 -14.29 14.76
N LEU A 132 5.70 -15.34 14.78
CA LEU A 132 5.32 -16.00 16.02
C LEU A 132 6.52 -16.67 16.69
N ALA A 133 7.35 -17.36 15.92
CA ALA A 133 8.59 -17.98 16.41
C ALA A 133 9.50 -16.96 17.10
N ARG A 134 9.70 -15.78 16.49
CA ARG A 134 10.48 -14.68 17.08
C ARG A 134 9.89 -14.16 18.39
N ILE A 135 8.59 -13.87 18.41
CA ILE A 135 7.93 -13.27 19.60
C ILE A 135 7.88 -14.26 20.76
N ARG A 136 7.66 -15.54 20.47
CA ARG A 136 7.65 -16.61 21.46
C ARG A 136 9.04 -17.10 21.85
N GLN A 137 10.08 -16.69 21.12
CA GLN A 137 11.46 -17.17 21.28
C GLN A 137 11.54 -18.69 21.19
N ILE A 138 10.81 -19.27 20.24
CA ILE A 138 10.76 -20.72 19.96
C ILE A 138 11.34 -20.99 18.57
N GLY A 139 11.96 -22.16 18.41
CA GLY A 139 12.55 -22.61 17.17
C GLY A 139 12.29 -24.08 16.87
N VAL A 140 12.93 -24.58 15.81
CA VAL A 140 12.89 -26.00 15.45
C VAL A 140 13.51 -26.82 16.58
N GLY A 141 12.80 -27.84 17.05
CA GLY A 141 13.18 -28.69 18.18
C GLY A 141 12.43 -28.38 19.48
N ASP A 142 11.85 -27.19 19.60
CA ASP A 142 11.09 -26.80 20.79
C ASP A 142 9.66 -27.37 20.76
N TYR A 143 8.91 -27.14 21.84
CA TYR A 143 7.51 -27.53 21.96
C TYR A 143 6.62 -26.30 22.22
N LEU A 144 5.48 -26.27 21.54
CA LEU A 144 4.41 -25.30 21.76
C LEU A 144 3.23 -26.02 22.41
N SER A 145 2.84 -25.60 23.62
CA SER A 145 1.66 -26.13 24.30
C SER A 145 0.45 -25.26 24.04
N LEU A 146 -0.59 -25.84 23.44
CA LEU A 146 -1.89 -25.21 23.20
C LEU A 146 -2.95 -25.92 24.05
N ARG A 147 -4.01 -25.20 24.46
CA ARG A 147 -5.13 -25.81 25.19
C ARG A 147 -6.22 -26.22 24.20
N ALA A 148 -6.60 -27.49 24.20
CA ALA A 148 -7.75 -27.97 23.44
C ALA A 148 -9.05 -27.36 24.00
N ALA A 149 -10.12 -27.44 23.22
CA ALA A 149 -11.44 -26.91 23.58
C ALA A 149 -12.02 -27.53 24.87
N ASP A 150 -11.57 -28.73 25.23
CA ASP A 150 -11.92 -29.42 26.49
C ASP A 150 -11.00 -29.05 27.67
N GLY A 151 -10.04 -28.13 27.46
CA GLY A 151 -9.10 -27.65 28.45
C GLY A 151 -7.83 -28.48 28.61
N ARG A 152 -7.70 -29.63 27.93
CA ARG A 152 -6.50 -30.47 28.01
C ARG A 152 -5.32 -29.80 27.26
N PRO A 153 -4.10 -29.84 27.81
CA PRO A 153 -2.93 -29.36 27.10
C PRO A 153 -2.55 -30.33 25.98
N LEU A 154 -2.33 -29.80 24.78
CA LEU A 154 -1.76 -30.48 23.63
C LEU A 154 -0.35 -29.92 23.39
N SER A 155 0.66 -30.77 23.50
CA SER A 155 2.07 -30.38 23.31
C SER A 155 2.48 -30.72 21.89
N LEU A 156 2.84 -29.71 21.11
CA LEU A 156 3.19 -29.84 19.69
C LEU A 156 4.67 -29.57 19.48
N HIS A 157 5.38 -30.51 18.85
CA HIS A 157 6.78 -30.42 18.50
C HIS A 157 7.00 -29.58 17.24
N ILE A 158 7.85 -28.56 17.34
CA ILE A 158 8.12 -27.63 16.25
C ILE A 158 9.16 -28.25 15.32
N ILE A 159 8.70 -28.71 14.15
CA ILE A 159 9.57 -29.33 13.14
C ILE A 159 10.05 -28.34 12.07
N GLY A 160 9.51 -27.12 12.08
CA GLY A 160 9.79 -26.13 11.06
C GLY A 160 9.29 -24.75 11.42
N VAL A 161 9.92 -23.75 10.81
CA VAL A 161 9.48 -22.36 10.83
C VAL A 161 9.26 -21.94 9.38
N LEU A 162 8.14 -21.26 9.10
CA LEU A 162 7.83 -20.74 7.76
C LEU A 162 8.83 -19.66 7.34
N ASP A 163 8.94 -19.43 6.03
CA ASP A 163 9.89 -18.44 5.51
C ASP A 163 9.49 -17.03 5.93
N SER A 164 10.47 -16.25 6.38
CA SER A 164 10.33 -14.81 6.63
C SER A 164 9.76 -14.04 5.42
N ALA A 165 9.98 -14.53 4.19
CA ALA A 165 9.46 -13.90 2.98
C ALA A 165 7.93 -13.90 2.89
N SER A 166 7.24 -14.86 3.52
CA SER A 166 5.77 -15.00 3.51
C SER A 166 5.08 -14.42 4.75
N GLU A 167 5.82 -13.75 5.63
CA GLU A 167 5.30 -13.20 6.90
C GLU A 167 4.06 -12.32 6.73
N LEU A 168 3.93 -11.61 5.60
CA LEU A 168 2.74 -10.83 5.30
C LEU A 168 1.42 -11.61 5.41
N LEU A 169 1.44 -12.92 5.16
CA LEU A 169 0.29 -13.79 5.28
C LEU A 169 0.35 -14.77 6.44
N ASP A 170 1.55 -15.18 6.83
CA ASP A 170 1.75 -16.32 7.73
C ASP A 170 2.33 -15.95 9.10
N ALA A 171 2.42 -14.64 9.42
CA ALA A 171 2.93 -14.16 10.70
C ALA A 171 2.24 -14.79 11.92
N ASP A 172 0.93 -15.03 11.83
CA ASP A 172 0.09 -15.67 12.86
C ASP A 172 -0.27 -17.13 12.53
N LEU A 173 0.28 -17.70 11.45
CA LEU A 173 -0.08 -19.02 10.96
C LEU A 173 0.65 -20.13 11.72
N LEU A 174 -0.12 -21.14 12.09
CA LEU A 174 0.33 -22.39 12.67
C LEU A 174 -0.20 -23.54 11.81
N LEU A 175 0.70 -24.32 11.23
CA LEU A 175 0.35 -25.50 10.46
C LEU A 175 0.53 -26.76 11.31
N LEU A 176 -0.49 -27.60 11.36
CA LEU A 176 -0.50 -28.83 12.13
C LEU A 176 -1.18 -29.96 11.36
N SER A 177 -1.08 -31.18 11.88
CA SER A 177 -1.76 -32.35 11.32
C SER A 177 -3.29 -32.24 11.48
N GLU A 178 -4.03 -32.95 10.62
CA GLU A 178 -5.48 -33.08 10.76
C GLU A 178 -5.87 -33.69 12.12
N THR A 179 -5.14 -34.71 12.56
CA THR A 179 -5.34 -35.35 13.86
C THR A 179 -5.18 -34.36 15.00
N GLY A 180 -4.08 -33.60 15.03
CA GLY A 180 -3.83 -32.58 16.06
C GLY A 180 -4.87 -31.47 16.02
N PHE A 181 -5.29 -31.01 14.84
CA PHE A 181 -6.34 -30.00 14.69
C PHE A 181 -7.67 -30.48 15.25
N ARG A 182 -8.10 -31.70 14.90
CA ARG A 182 -9.37 -32.27 15.39
C ARG A 182 -9.36 -32.50 16.90
N GLN A 183 -8.23 -32.92 17.46
CA GLN A 183 -8.06 -33.02 18.91
C GLN A 183 -8.14 -31.64 19.60
N LEU A 184 -7.50 -30.62 19.02
CA LEU A 184 -7.49 -29.28 19.59
C LEU A 184 -8.88 -28.63 19.56
N PHE A 185 -9.56 -28.69 18.42
CA PHE A 185 -10.87 -28.04 18.22
C PHE A 185 -12.07 -28.93 18.59
N GLN A 186 -11.85 -30.19 18.96
CA GLN A 186 -12.91 -31.18 19.24
C GLN A 186 -13.89 -31.34 18.07
N LEU A 187 -13.35 -31.40 16.85
CA LEU A 187 -14.15 -31.51 15.63
C LEU A 187 -14.25 -32.96 15.15
N PRO A 188 -15.49 -33.47 14.91
CA PRO A 188 -15.69 -34.84 14.44
C PRO A 188 -15.21 -34.99 12.98
N PRO A 189 -14.81 -36.19 12.54
CA PRO A 189 -14.22 -36.41 11.21
C PRO A 189 -15.17 -36.07 10.05
N GLU A 190 -16.49 -36.07 10.28
CA GLU A 190 -17.52 -35.81 9.29
C GLU A 190 -17.74 -34.33 8.98
N VAL A 191 -16.98 -33.42 9.60
CA VAL A 191 -17.10 -31.98 9.34
C VAL A 191 -15.76 -31.31 9.03
N TYR A 192 -15.86 -30.21 8.29
CA TYR A 192 -14.80 -29.29 7.91
C TYR A 192 -15.17 -27.87 8.35
N THR A 193 -14.21 -26.95 8.38
CA THR A 193 -14.51 -25.55 8.73
C THR A 193 -14.98 -24.77 7.51
N ASP A 194 -14.42 -25.06 6.33
CA ASP A 194 -14.94 -24.66 5.03
C ASP A 194 -14.54 -25.64 3.92
N ALA A 195 -15.00 -25.37 2.71
CA ALA A 195 -14.59 -26.10 1.51
C ALA A 195 -13.90 -25.15 0.54
N VAL A 196 -12.80 -25.61 -0.06
CA VAL A 196 -12.07 -24.89 -1.10
C VAL A 196 -12.31 -25.55 -2.45
N LEU A 197 -12.57 -24.74 -3.47
CA LEU A 197 -12.92 -25.19 -4.80
C LEU A 197 -11.95 -24.63 -5.84
N THR A 198 -11.52 -25.50 -6.74
CA THR A 198 -10.89 -25.09 -8.00
C THR A 198 -11.93 -25.03 -9.10
N VAL A 199 -11.98 -23.93 -9.85
CA VAL A 199 -12.91 -23.76 -10.98
C VAL A 199 -12.15 -23.90 -12.29
N ARG A 200 -12.70 -24.67 -13.25
CA ARG A 200 -12.07 -24.91 -14.57
C ARG A 200 -11.73 -23.62 -15.32
N ASN A 201 -12.66 -22.66 -15.25
CA ASN A 201 -12.52 -21.35 -15.84
C ASN A 201 -12.74 -20.29 -14.75
N PRO A 202 -11.70 -19.57 -14.30
CA PRO A 202 -11.83 -18.54 -13.26
C PRO A 202 -12.87 -17.47 -13.58
N ARG A 203 -13.16 -17.21 -14.86
CA ARG A 203 -14.20 -16.25 -15.29
C ARG A 203 -15.63 -16.72 -14.98
N GLU A 204 -15.82 -18.03 -14.78
CA GLU A 204 -17.11 -18.63 -14.43
C GLU A 204 -17.30 -18.77 -12.92
N ALA A 205 -16.34 -18.34 -12.10
CA ALA A 205 -16.40 -18.51 -10.64
C ALA A 205 -17.67 -17.91 -10.02
N SER A 206 -18.14 -16.76 -10.52
CA SER A 206 -19.41 -16.14 -10.10
C SER A 206 -20.64 -16.99 -10.44
N THR A 207 -20.63 -17.63 -11.61
CA THR A 207 -21.71 -18.53 -12.04
C THR A 207 -21.70 -19.82 -11.21
N VAL A 208 -20.52 -20.34 -10.89
CA VAL A 208 -20.35 -21.48 -9.99
C VAL A 208 -20.84 -21.14 -8.57
N ALA A 209 -20.48 -19.97 -8.04
CA ALA A 209 -21.00 -19.49 -6.75
C ALA A 209 -22.52 -19.41 -6.73
N GLY A 210 -23.16 -18.90 -7.80
CA GLY A 210 -24.62 -18.90 -7.92
C GLY A 210 -25.23 -20.30 -7.88
N LYS A 211 -24.63 -21.28 -8.59
CA LYS A 211 -25.06 -22.68 -8.54
C LYS A 211 -24.90 -23.31 -7.16
N ILE A 212 -23.81 -22.98 -6.45
CA ILE A 212 -23.56 -23.45 -5.07
C ILE A 212 -24.65 -22.92 -4.13
N ALA A 213 -24.94 -21.61 -4.19
CA ALA A 213 -25.97 -21.00 -3.36
C ALA A 213 -27.38 -21.59 -3.61
N LEU A 214 -27.68 -21.96 -4.85
CA LEU A 214 -28.95 -22.63 -5.21
C LEU A 214 -29.00 -24.09 -4.72
N ALA A 215 -27.90 -24.84 -4.89
CA ALA A 215 -27.83 -26.25 -4.49
C ALA A 215 -27.76 -26.42 -2.96
N LEU A 216 -27.14 -25.47 -2.27
CA LEU A 216 -26.90 -25.47 -0.83
C LEU A 216 -27.33 -24.10 -0.25
N PRO A 217 -28.61 -23.90 0.09
CA PRO A 217 -29.13 -22.60 0.52
C PRO A 217 -28.48 -22.04 1.79
N ALA A 218 -27.94 -22.89 2.66
CA ALA A 218 -27.21 -22.49 3.87
C ALA A 218 -25.71 -22.19 3.58
N SER A 219 -25.28 -22.20 2.32
CA SER A 219 -23.90 -21.92 1.95
C SER A 219 -23.65 -20.44 1.72
N ARG A 220 -22.42 -20.01 1.99
CA ARG A 220 -21.86 -18.72 1.60
C ARG A 220 -20.63 -18.97 0.74
N PRO A 221 -20.75 -18.93 -0.60
CA PRO A 221 -19.59 -18.89 -1.47
C PRO A 221 -18.91 -17.53 -1.39
N ILE A 222 -17.58 -17.52 -1.28
CA ILE A 222 -16.72 -16.35 -1.24
C ILE A 222 -15.70 -16.50 -2.37
N LEU A 223 -15.65 -15.54 -3.27
CA LEU A 223 -14.75 -15.59 -4.43
C LEU A 223 -13.40 -14.98 -4.08
N ARG A 224 -12.32 -15.52 -4.66
CA ARG A 224 -10.97 -14.90 -4.60
C ARG A 224 -11.00 -13.42 -5.02
N ALA A 225 -11.76 -13.08 -6.05
CA ALA A 225 -11.92 -11.70 -6.53
C ALA A 225 -12.60 -10.78 -5.50
N GLU A 226 -13.49 -11.31 -4.66
CA GLU A 226 -14.14 -10.52 -3.60
C GLU A 226 -13.20 -10.26 -2.43
N ILE A 227 -12.33 -11.24 -2.11
CA ILE A 227 -11.26 -11.08 -1.13
C ILE A 227 -10.31 -9.97 -1.61
N LEU A 228 -9.81 -10.06 -2.85
CA LEU A 228 -8.94 -9.04 -3.45
C LEU A 228 -9.57 -7.64 -3.40
N ARG A 229 -10.84 -7.52 -3.82
CA ARG A 229 -11.57 -6.24 -3.76
C ARG A 229 -11.68 -5.69 -2.34
N THR A 230 -11.78 -6.55 -1.33
CA THR A 230 -11.83 -6.15 0.07
C THR A 230 -10.47 -5.59 0.52
N TYR A 231 -9.36 -6.24 0.17
CA TYR A 231 -8.01 -5.71 0.42
C TYR A 231 -7.80 -4.37 -0.29
N ASP A 232 -8.18 -4.27 -1.57
CA ASP A 232 -8.10 -3.02 -2.32
C ASP A 232 -8.88 -1.90 -1.63
N ALA A 233 -10.11 -2.16 -1.21
CA ALA A 233 -10.94 -1.18 -0.52
C ALA A 233 -10.34 -0.72 0.82
N VAL A 234 -9.81 -1.66 1.63
CA VAL A 234 -9.21 -1.33 2.93
C VAL A 234 -7.93 -0.51 2.75
N PHE A 235 -7.04 -0.90 1.83
CA PHE A 235 -5.82 -0.16 1.59
C PHE A 235 -6.10 1.21 0.97
N HIS A 236 -7.02 1.32 0.00
CA HIS A 236 -7.44 2.60 -0.55
C HIS A 236 -8.07 3.53 0.48
N TRP A 237 -8.87 2.99 1.39
CA TRP A 237 -9.47 3.77 2.46
C TRP A 237 -8.40 4.36 3.39
N ARG A 238 -7.44 3.53 3.82
CA ARG A 238 -6.31 3.98 4.68
C ARG A 238 -5.39 4.97 3.96
N GLU A 239 -5.10 4.71 2.69
CA GLU A 239 -4.36 5.62 1.80
C GLU A 239 -5.09 6.97 1.70
N GLY A 240 -6.39 6.96 1.41
CA GLY A 240 -7.23 8.15 1.30
C GLY A 240 -7.25 9.00 2.57
N MET A 241 -7.41 8.37 3.75
CA MET A 241 -7.32 9.07 5.04
C MET A 241 -5.97 9.77 5.24
N THR A 242 -4.89 9.06 4.92
CA THR A 242 -3.53 9.61 5.03
C THR A 242 -3.33 10.75 4.03
N PHE A 243 -3.86 10.62 2.81
CA PHE A 243 -3.82 11.64 1.77
C PHE A 243 -4.58 12.91 2.15
N VAL A 244 -5.75 12.78 2.79
CA VAL A 244 -6.49 13.95 3.31
C VAL A 244 -5.66 14.67 4.37
N ALA A 245 -5.04 13.94 5.29
CA ALA A 245 -4.17 14.52 6.30
C ALA A 245 -2.96 15.24 5.67
N LEU A 246 -2.25 14.59 4.74
CA LEU A 246 -1.15 15.19 4.00
C LEU A 246 -1.60 16.34 3.08
N GLY A 247 -2.85 16.32 2.62
CA GLY A 247 -3.47 17.39 1.83
C GLY A 247 -3.50 18.72 2.58
N SER A 248 -3.66 18.69 3.90
CA SER A 248 -3.55 19.91 4.73
C SER A 248 -2.12 20.49 4.73
N LEU A 249 -1.09 19.64 4.77
CA LEU A 249 0.32 20.05 4.65
C LEU A 249 0.61 20.59 3.25
N LEU A 250 0.09 19.96 2.20
CA LEU A 250 0.21 20.44 0.83
C LEU A 250 -0.44 21.82 0.69
N LEU A 251 -1.65 22.01 1.22
CA LEU A 251 -2.34 23.30 1.17
C LEU A 251 -1.55 24.38 1.93
N ALA A 252 -1.05 24.09 3.13
CA ALA A 252 -0.20 25.01 3.88
C ALA A 252 1.07 25.38 3.12
N PHE A 253 1.71 24.40 2.47
CA PHE A 253 2.88 24.63 1.61
C PHE A 253 2.53 25.50 0.39
N LEU A 254 1.39 25.27 -0.26
CA LEU A 254 0.94 26.07 -1.40
C LEU A 254 0.60 27.51 -1.00
N ILE A 255 -0.01 27.72 0.18
CA ILE A 255 -0.23 29.05 0.74
C ILE A 255 1.11 29.76 0.97
N LEU A 256 2.10 29.07 1.55
CA LEU A 256 3.44 29.62 1.75
C LEU A 256 4.14 29.92 0.42
N ALA A 257 3.99 29.05 -0.58
CA ALA A 257 4.55 29.27 -1.92
C ALA A 257 3.88 30.47 -2.61
N TRP A 258 2.56 30.61 -2.47
CA TRP A 258 1.79 31.75 -2.97
C TRP A 258 2.22 33.05 -2.29
N ASP A 259 2.27 33.07 -0.95
CA ASP A 259 2.68 34.24 -0.17
C ASP A 259 4.09 34.69 -0.55
N LYS A 260 5.02 33.74 -0.69
CA LYS A 260 6.38 34.02 -1.18
C LYS A 260 6.39 34.55 -2.61
N ALA A 261 5.56 34.03 -3.50
CA ALA A 261 5.52 34.45 -4.90
C ALA A 261 4.79 35.79 -5.10
N ALA A 262 3.80 36.11 -4.25
CA ALA A 262 3.07 37.37 -4.26
C ALA A 262 3.82 38.48 -3.54
N GLY A 263 4.49 38.16 -2.43
CA GLY A 263 5.40 39.02 -1.69
C GLY A 263 6.76 39.16 -2.36
N LEU A 264 6.78 39.47 -3.67
CA LEU A 264 8.04 39.75 -4.38
C LEU A 264 8.79 40.87 -3.66
N SER A 265 10.08 40.63 -3.39
CA SER A 265 10.90 41.67 -2.78
C SER A 265 10.98 42.90 -3.69
N ALA A 266 11.20 44.09 -3.13
CA ALA A 266 11.39 45.31 -3.93
C ALA A 266 12.49 45.12 -5.00
N GLU A 267 13.50 44.31 -4.70
CA GLU A 267 14.54 43.91 -5.65
C GLU A 267 14.01 43.05 -6.81
N GLU A 268 13.08 42.11 -6.58
CA GLU A 268 12.49 41.28 -7.65
C GLU A 268 11.59 42.10 -8.56
N LYS A 269 10.80 43.02 -8.00
CA LYS A 269 9.99 43.96 -8.78
C LYS A 269 10.88 44.86 -9.65
N ARG A 270 11.96 45.39 -9.07
CA ARG A 270 12.95 46.19 -9.80
C ARG A 270 13.67 45.38 -10.88
N GLU A 271 14.05 44.13 -10.62
CA GLU A 271 14.67 43.23 -11.60
C GLU A 271 13.71 43.00 -12.78
N ILE A 272 12.42 42.73 -12.52
CA ILE A 272 11.39 42.62 -13.57
C ILE A 272 11.24 43.94 -14.35
N GLY A 273 11.23 45.09 -13.67
CA GLY A 273 11.18 46.41 -14.31
C GLY A 273 12.36 46.67 -15.24
N ILE A 274 13.58 46.32 -14.81
CA ILE A 274 14.79 46.41 -15.64
C ILE A 274 14.69 45.48 -16.86
N LEU A 275 14.28 44.23 -16.66
CA LEU A 275 14.10 43.26 -17.75
C LEU A 275 13.10 43.78 -18.81
N LYS A 276 11.97 44.37 -18.38
CA LYS A 276 11.02 44.99 -19.30
C LYS A 276 11.61 46.22 -20.01
N ALA A 277 12.38 47.04 -19.31
CA ALA A 277 13.02 48.23 -19.89
C ALA A 277 14.06 47.88 -20.98
N ILE A 278 14.74 46.73 -20.86
CA ILE A 278 15.66 46.22 -21.89
C ILE A 278 14.96 45.42 -23.01
N GLY A 279 13.63 45.39 -23.02
CA GLY A 279 12.82 44.82 -24.11
C GLY A 279 12.23 43.43 -23.86
N TRP A 280 12.23 42.91 -22.62
CA TRP A 280 11.52 41.66 -22.33
C TRP A 280 10.01 41.87 -22.36
N GLU A 281 9.32 40.96 -23.05
CA GLU A 281 7.87 40.91 -23.05
C GLU A 281 7.34 40.23 -21.78
N THR A 282 6.07 40.50 -21.43
CA THR A 282 5.37 39.79 -20.35
C THR A 282 5.45 38.26 -20.54
N GLY A 283 5.39 37.78 -21.78
CA GLY A 283 5.52 36.36 -22.11
C GLY A 283 6.90 35.77 -21.78
N ASP A 284 7.98 36.55 -21.85
CA ASP A 284 9.32 36.09 -21.49
C ASP A 284 9.49 35.96 -19.98
N ILE A 285 8.93 36.90 -19.22
CA ILE A 285 8.90 36.83 -17.76
C ILE A 285 8.09 35.62 -17.30
N LEU A 286 6.95 35.34 -17.95
CA LEU A 286 6.15 34.15 -17.66
C LEU A 286 6.89 32.85 -17.97
N ARG A 287 7.58 32.76 -19.12
CA ARG A 287 8.40 31.58 -19.46
C ARG A 287 9.55 31.38 -18.48
N MET A 288 10.22 32.45 -18.08
CA MET A 288 11.25 32.40 -17.05
C MET A 288 10.69 31.88 -15.73
N LYS A 289 9.54 32.41 -15.27
CA LYS A 289 8.88 31.93 -14.04
C LYS A 289 8.39 30.50 -14.14
N LEU A 290 7.91 30.08 -15.31
CA LEU A 290 7.56 28.69 -15.59
C LEU A 290 8.78 27.78 -15.45
N TRP A 291 9.94 28.16 -16.00
CA TRP A 291 11.18 27.40 -15.83
C TRP A 291 11.66 27.40 -14.38
N GLU A 292 11.55 28.52 -13.67
CA GLU A 292 11.91 28.61 -12.25
C GLU A 292 11.07 27.62 -11.42
N GLY A 293 9.76 27.64 -11.63
CA GLY A 293 8.82 26.74 -10.99
C GLY A 293 9.05 25.28 -11.39
N ALA A 294 9.25 25.00 -12.67
CA ALA A 294 9.47 23.65 -13.20
C ALA A 294 10.77 23.04 -12.69
N LEU A 295 11.91 23.76 -12.75
CA LEU A 295 13.19 23.25 -12.26
C LEU A 295 13.13 22.96 -10.76
N LEU A 296 12.53 23.85 -9.98
CA LEU A 296 12.45 23.67 -8.54
C LEU A 296 11.54 22.48 -8.19
N SER A 297 10.33 22.46 -8.74
CA SER A 297 9.33 21.43 -8.46
C SER A 297 9.74 20.05 -8.94
N LEU A 298 10.31 19.94 -10.15
CA LEU A 298 10.80 18.66 -10.67
C LEU A 298 12.01 18.15 -9.90
N THR A 299 12.93 19.04 -9.49
CA THR A 299 14.06 18.64 -8.63
C THR A 299 13.58 18.14 -7.27
N ALA A 300 12.65 18.88 -6.63
CA ALA A 300 12.04 18.46 -5.36
C ALA A 300 11.29 17.13 -5.52
N PHE A 301 10.56 16.98 -6.63
CA PHE A 301 9.81 15.78 -6.93
C PHE A 301 10.72 14.57 -7.08
N LEU A 302 11.76 14.67 -7.91
CA LEU A 302 12.71 13.60 -8.14
C LEU A 302 13.43 13.21 -6.84
N ALA A 303 13.94 14.19 -6.08
CA ALA A 303 14.59 13.93 -4.81
C ALA A 303 13.63 13.26 -3.80
N GLY A 304 12.41 13.79 -3.66
CA GLY A 304 11.42 13.28 -2.72
C GLY A 304 10.95 11.87 -3.09
N TYR A 305 10.69 11.63 -4.38
CA TYR A 305 10.29 10.33 -4.89
C TYR A 305 11.40 9.28 -4.72
N LEU A 306 12.65 9.61 -5.04
CA LEU A 306 13.77 8.68 -4.87
C LEU A 306 14.01 8.34 -3.40
N LEU A 307 13.92 9.33 -2.51
CA LEU A 307 14.00 9.11 -1.06
C LEU A 307 12.88 8.20 -0.57
N ALA A 308 11.64 8.40 -1.06
CA ALA A 308 10.49 7.59 -0.69
C ALA A 308 10.64 6.16 -1.19
N TRP A 309 11.05 6.00 -2.45
CA TRP A 309 11.31 4.70 -3.06
C TRP A 309 12.37 3.92 -2.27
N TRP A 310 13.49 4.55 -1.93
CA TRP A 310 14.51 3.92 -1.11
C TRP A 310 13.98 3.55 0.28
N GLN A 311 13.27 4.47 0.95
CA GLN A 311 12.74 4.24 2.29
C GLN A 311 11.69 3.13 2.35
N VAL A 312 10.85 3.00 1.33
CA VAL A 312 9.80 1.97 1.27
C VAL A 312 10.39 0.59 0.96
N PHE A 313 11.23 0.48 -0.08
CA PHE A 313 11.71 -0.82 -0.56
C PHE A 313 12.98 -1.32 0.15
N TYR A 314 13.83 -0.42 0.66
CA TYR A 314 15.10 -0.76 1.32
C TYR A 314 15.16 -0.32 2.78
N GLY A 315 14.45 0.76 3.14
CA GLY A 315 14.36 1.27 4.52
C GLY A 315 13.32 0.59 5.41
N GLY A 316 12.65 -0.47 4.94
CA GLY A 316 11.67 -1.25 5.69
C GLY A 316 10.34 -0.54 5.95
N ALA A 317 10.04 0.53 5.19
CA ALA A 317 8.75 1.25 5.22
C ALA A 317 8.30 1.77 6.61
N ARG A 318 9.25 1.95 7.55
CA ARG A 318 8.98 2.22 8.99
C ARG A 318 8.08 3.43 9.29
N LEU A 319 8.13 4.48 8.46
CA LEU A 319 7.38 5.73 8.66
C LEU A 319 5.85 5.52 8.59
N PHE A 320 5.37 4.85 7.54
CA PHE A 320 3.94 4.71 7.26
C PHE A 320 3.42 3.27 7.44
N ALA A 321 4.31 2.32 7.72
CA ALA A 321 3.93 0.94 8.02
C ALA A 321 2.84 0.83 9.10
N PRO A 322 2.90 1.52 10.26
CA PRO A 322 1.84 1.38 11.28
C PRO A 322 0.46 1.85 10.80
N VAL A 323 0.41 2.92 10.01
CA VAL A 323 -0.84 3.51 9.51
C VAL A 323 -1.47 2.63 8.44
N LEU A 324 -0.66 2.08 7.53
CA LEU A 324 -1.15 1.31 6.38
C LEU A 324 -1.34 -0.19 6.67
N LYS A 325 -0.50 -0.80 7.53
CA LYS A 325 -0.65 -2.21 7.96
C LYS A 325 -1.83 -2.39 8.92
N GLY A 326 -2.18 -1.35 9.66
CA GLY A 326 -3.25 -1.38 10.67
C GLY A 326 -2.74 -1.90 12.01
N TRP A 327 -3.67 -2.10 12.94
CA TRP A 327 -3.37 -2.43 14.32
C TRP A 327 -3.34 -3.95 14.46
N ALA A 328 -2.15 -4.53 14.37
CA ALA A 328 -1.92 -5.94 14.67
C ALA A 328 -0.98 -6.06 15.87
N VAL A 329 -1.12 -7.13 16.66
CA VAL A 329 -0.15 -7.48 17.72
C VAL A 329 1.05 -8.22 17.11
N LEU A 330 0.84 -8.87 15.97
CA LEU A 330 1.84 -9.56 15.16
C LEU A 330 2.14 -8.70 13.93
N TYR A 331 3.33 -8.06 13.89
CA TYR A 331 3.77 -7.31 12.72
C TYR A 331 4.73 -8.15 11.88
N PRO A 332 4.40 -8.40 10.60
CA PRO A 332 5.29 -9.12 9.70
C PRO A 332 6.48 -8.24 9.30
N ASP A 333 7.66 -8.85 9.32
CA ASP A 333 8.86 -8.34 8.65
C ASP A 333 8.85 -8.87 7.21
N PHE A 334 8.69 -7.97 6.24
CA PHE A 334 8.68 -8.34 4.83
C PHE A 334 9.45 -7.32 4.01
N ARG A 335 9.91 -7.77 2.84
CA ARG A 335 10.53 -6.93 1.83
C ARG A 335 9.58 -6.80 0.66
N LEU A 336 9.13 -5.57 0.39
CA LEU A 336 8.32 -5.30 -0.78
C LEU A 336 9.15 -5.45 -2.05
N THR A 337 8.55 -6.07 -3.07
CA THR A 337 9.14 -6.09 -4.40
C THR A 337 9.17 -4.67 -4.98
N PRO A 338 10.36 -4.13 -5.36
CA PRO A 338 10.45 -2.79 -5.92
C PRO A 338 9.66 -2.69 -7.22
N THR A 339 8.66 -1.82 -7.23
CA THR A 339 7.83 -1.55 -8.41
C THR A 339 7.65 -0.05 -8.60
N VAL A 340 7.51 0.36 -9.85
CA VAL A 340 7.23 1.74 -10.24
C VAL A 340 6.06 1.71 -11.20
N ASP A 341 4.98 2.40 -10.84
CA ASP A 341 3.81 2.56 -11.68
C ASP A 341 3.76 3.99 -12.24
N LEU A 342 3.80 4.07 -13.57
CA LEU A 342 3.76 5.34 -14.29
C LEU A 342 2.50 6.14 -13.97
N GLN A 343 1.35 5.49 -13.80
CA GLN A 343 0.11 6.17 -13.45
C GLN A 343 0.25 6.90 -12.11
N GLN A 344 0.88 6.28 -11.13
CA GLN A 344 1.08 6.90 -9.81
C GLN A 344 2.08 8.05 -9.84
N VAL A 345 3.17 7.88 -10.60
CA VAL A 345 4.15 8.96 -10.81
C VAL A 345 3.45 10.17 -11.46
N LEU A 346 2.59 9.94 -12.45
CA LEU A 346 1.82 11.00 -13.11
C LEU A 346 0.79 11.65 -12.17
N VAL A 347 0.08 10.87 -11.35
CA VAL A 347 -0.85 11.41 -10.35
C VAL A 347 -0.12 12.25 -9.32
N LEU A 348 1.02 11.77 -8.82
CA LEU A 348 1.83 12.50 -7.84
C LEU A 348 2.40 13.79 -8.44
N LEU A 349 2.89 13.75 -9.69
CA LEU A 349 3.28 14.95 -10.43
C LEU A 349 2.10 15.92 -10.54
N ALA A 350 0.92 15.44 -10.91
CA ALA A 350 -0.26 16.28 -11.07
C ALA A 350 -0.71 16.93 -9.75
N VAL A 351 -0.62 16.22 -8.62
CA VAL A 351 -1.04 16.73 -7.30
C VAL A 351 0.01 17.64 -6.68
N THR A 352 1.29 17.41 -6.94
CA THR A 352 2.37 18.17 -6.28
C THR A 352 2.92 19.28 -7.15
N VAL A 353 3.22 19.03 -8.42
CA VAL A 353 3.91 19.95 -9.34
C VAL A 353 2.97 20.98 -9.96
N LEU A 354 1.81 20.55 -10.48
CA LEU A 354 0.90 21.49 -11.15
C LEU A 354 0.39 22.58 -10.20
N PRO A 355 -0.07 22.30 -8.97
CA PRO A 355 -0.55 23.35 -8.07
C PRO A 355 0.56 24.32 -7.67
N TYR A 356 1.80 23.83 -7.52
CA TYR A 356 2.94 24.68 -7.23
C TYR A 356 3.27 25.64 -8.40
N ILE A 357 3.27 25.13 -9.64
CA ILE A 357 3.45 25.97 -10.83
C ILE A 357 2.36 27.04 -10.90
N VAL A 358 1.09 26.66 -10.68
CA VAL A 358 -0.02 27.62 -10.67
C VAL A 358 0.15 28.67 -9.56
N ALA A 359 0.51 28.24 -8.35
CA ALA A 359 0.68 29.12 -7.20
C ALA A 359 1.82 30.13 -7.37
N THR A 360 2.84 29.80 -8.17
CA THR A 360 3.98 30.69 -8.45
C THR A 360 3.79 31.52 -9.71
N LEU A 361 3.09 31.00 -10.72
CA LEU A 361 2.90 31.67 -12.01
C LEU A 361 1.89 32.82 -11.92
N ILE A 362 0.80 32.66 -11.16
CA ILE A 362 -0.24 33.71 -11.05
C ILE A 362 0.32 35.01 -10.46
N PRO A 363 1.08 35.00 -9.35
CA PRO A 363 1.72 36.21 -8.85
C PRO A 363 2.77 36.77 -9.81
N GLY A 364 3.55 35.91 -10.47
CA GLY A 364 4.53 36.33 -11.48
C GLY A 364 3.88 37.06 -12.66
N TRP A 365 2.71 36.60 -13.10
CA TRP A 365 1.90 37.27 -14.11
C TRP A 365 1.44 38.66 -13.67
N ARG A 366 0.91 38.76 -12.44
CA ARG A 366 0.48 40.05 -11.88
C ARG A 366 1.63 41.06 -11.86
N ALA A 367 2.83 40.63 -11.46
CA ALA A 367 4.02 41.48 -11.45
C ALA A 367 4.49 41.87 -12.86
N ALA A 368 4.39 40.97 -13.84
CA ALA A 368 4.83 41.21 -15.20
C ALA A 368 3.94 42.20 -15.98
N ILE A 369 2.69 42.41 -15.55
CA ILE A 369 1.78 43.40 -16.16
C ILE A 369 2.02 44.81 -15.63
N VAL A 370 2.60 44.98 -14.44
CA VAL A 370 2.88 46.31 -13.87
C VAL A 370 3.83 47.10 -14.77
N ASP A 371 3.58 48.40 -14.89
CA ASP A 371 4.42 49.30 -15.68
C ASP A 371 5.87 49.32 -15.17
N PRO A 372 6.88 49.29 -16.06
CA PRO A 372 8.28 49.21 -15.65
C PRO A 372 8.70 50.34 -14.71
N ASP A 373 8.24 51.57 -14.97
CA ASP A 373 8.58 52.75 -14.14
C ASP A 373 7.97 52.63 -12.74
N ALA A 374 6.72 52.16 -12.63
CA ALA A 374 6.08 51.87 -11.34
C ALA A 374 6.79 50.72 -10.60
N ALA A 375 7.17 49.65 -11.30
CA ALA A 375 7.87 48.51 -10.73
C ALA A 375 9.29 48.86 -10.23
N MET A 376 9.95 49.86 -10.83
CA MET A 376 11.28 50.33 -10.41
C MET A 376 11.23 51.29 -9.21
N ARG A 377 10.10 52.00 -8.99
CA ARG A 377 9.94 52.97 -7.89
C ARG A 377 9.41 52.36 -6.58
N GLY A 378 8.89 51.13 -6.62
CA GLY A 378 8.48 50.34 -5.44
C GLY A 378 6.99 50.08 -5.35
#